data_AF-W4VDJ3-F1
#
_entry.id   AF-W4VDJ3-F1
#
_cell.length_a   1.000
_cell.length_b   1.000
_cell.length_c   1.000
_cell.angle_alpha   90.00
_cell.angle_beta   90.00
_cell.angle_gamma   90.00
#
_symmetry.space_group_name_H-M   'P 1'
#
loop_
_entity.id
_entity.type
_entity.pdbx_description
1 polymer ?
#
loop_
_entity_poly.entity_id
_entity_poly.type
_entity_poly.pdbx_seq_one_letter_code
_entity_poly.pdbx_strand_id
1 'polypeptide(L)'
;MQKWNRELNAIFYFLAIQMVAVSPSGKPRHPVFREYFEQKIKEGKNKPQALICVARTLVRLIYGMMKTKTEYRPYEKKEEEGTN
;
A
#
# COMPACT_ATOMS: atom_id res chain seq x y z
N MET A 1 13.45 23.22 6.03
CA MET A 1 12.78 21.90 5.98
C MET A 1 11.31 22.15 5.66
N GLN A 2 10.87 21.97 4.39
CA GLN A 2 9.49 22.27 3.99
C GLN A 2 8.52 21.45 4.86
N LYS A 3 7.72 22.15 5.67
CA LYS A 3 6.57 21.58 6.38
C LYS A 3 5.54 21.22 5.32
N TRP A 4 5.73 20.06 4.69
CA TRP A 4 4.73 19.41 3.85
C TRP A 4 3.38 19.48 4.55
N ASN A 5 2.31 19.67 3.77
CA ASN A 5 0.95 19.74 4.29
C ASN A 5 0.68 18.52 5.20
N ARG A 6 0.67 18.75 6.52
CA ARG A 6 0.60 17.68 7.53
C ARG A 6 -0.71 16.91 7.42
N GLU A 7 -1.76 17.60 6.99
CA GLU A 7 -3.08 17.04 6.76
C GLU A 7 -3.06 16.04 5.60
N LEU A 8 -2.50 16.44 4.46
CA LEU A 8 -2.35 15.55 3.31
C LEU A 8 -1.48 14.33 3.64
N ASN A 9 -0.38 14.53 4.37
CA ASN A 9 0.47 13.41 4.81
C ASN A 9 -0.27 12.46 5.75
N ALA A 10 -1.11 12.99 6.65
CA ALA A 10 -1.94 12.17 7.52
C ALA A 10 -2.98 11.36 6.72
N ILE A 11 -3.62 11.96 5.72
CA ILE A 11 -4.59 11.28 4.83
C ILE A 11 -3.92 10.08 4.15
N PHE A 12 -2.75 10.26 3.54
CA PHE A 12 -2.04 9.14 2.90
C PHE A 12 -1.58 8.07 3.88
N TYR A 13 -1.21 8.48 5.09
CA TYR A 13 -0.83 7.54 6.14
C TYR A 13 -2.03 6.69 6.60
N PHE A 14 -3.20 7.30 6.81
CA PHE A 14 -4.43 6.57 7.13
C PHE A 14 -4.87 5.65 6.00
N LEU A 15 -4.75 6.09 4.75
CA LEU A 15 -5.01 5.25 3.59
C LEU A 15 -4.09 4.02 3.59
N ALA A 16 -2.79 4.19 3.85
CA ALA A 16 -1.86 3.08 3.94
C ALA A 16 -2.25 2.07 5.06
N ILE A 17 -2.72 2.55 6.21
CA ILE A 17 -3.24 1.68 7.29
C ILE A 17 -4.42 0.85 6.79
N GLN A 18 -5.39 1.47 6.10
CA GLN A 18 -6.55 0.74 5.58
C GLN A 18 -6.16 -0.30 4.53
N MET A 19 -5.14 -0.02 3.71
CA MET A 19 -4.65 -0.94 2.67
C MET A 19 -3.98 -2.18 3.25
N VAL A 20 -3.26 -2.06 4.37
CA VAL A 20 -2.56 -3.19 5.02
C VAL A 20 -3.39 -3.86 6.12
N ALA A 21 -4.59 -3.35 6.38
CA ALA A 21 -5.47 -3.87 7.42
C ALA A 21 -5.88 -5.31 7.14
N VAL A 22 -5.95 -6.09 8.21
CA VAL A 22 -6.43 -7.47 8.20
C VAL A 22 -7.77 -7.50 8.92
N SER A 23 -8.73 -8.25 8.37
CA SER A 23 -10.04 -8.43 9.00
C SER A 23 -9.89 -9.17 10.33
N PRO A 24 -10.89 -9.08 11.22
CA PRO A 24 -10.92 -9.92 12.42
C PRO A 24 -10.83 -11.43 12.12
N SER A 25 -11.29 -11.84 10.93
CA SER A 25 -11.17 -13.23 10.43
C SER A 25 -9.77 -13.60 9.89
N GLY A 26 -8.77 -12.72 10.03
CA GLY A 26 -7.39 -12.97 9.63
C GLY A 26 -7.09 -12.78 8.13
N LYS A 27 -8.09 -12.38 7.32
CA LYS A 27 -7.92 -12.17 5.88
C LYS A 27 -7.45 -10.74 5.58
N PRO A 28 -6.34 -10.54 4.85
CA PRO A 28 -5.93 -9.20 4.39
C PRO A 28 -6.97 -8.58 3.47
N ARG A 29 -7.30 -7.30 3.67
CA ARG A 29 -8.21 -6.56 2.77
C ARG A 29 -7.60 -6.40 1.38
N HIS A 30 -6.30 -6.11 1.33
CA HIS A 30 -5.54 -6.05 0.09
C HIS A 30 -4.25 -6.87 0.24
N PRO A 31 -4.26 -8.15 -0.20
CA PRO A 31 -3.14 -9.08 -0.02
C PRO A 31 -1.80 -8.54 -0.55
N VAL A 32 -1.81 -7.88 -1.71
CA VAL A 32 -0.60 -7.31 -2.34
C VAL A 32 0.04 -6.22 -1.48
N PHE A 33 -0.75 -5.27 -0.96
CA PHE A 33 -0.23 -4.22 -0.10
C PHE A 33 0.22 -4.76 1.26
N ARG A 34 -0.48 -5.78 1.77
CA ARG A 34 -0.12 -6.44 3.01
C ARG A 34 1.23 -7.16 2.90
N GLU A 35 1.43 -7.93 1.85
CA GLU A 35 2.69 -8.62 1.58
C GLU A 35 3.85 -7.63 1.41
N TYR A 36 3.64 -6.55 0.66
CA TYR A 36 4.65 -5.51 0.50
C TYR A 36 5.02 -4.86 1.84
N PHE A 37 4.03 -4.60 2.71
CA PHE A 37 4.27 -4.10 4.06
C PHE A 37 5.10 -5.08 4.92
N GLU A 38 4.75 -6.37 4.90
CA GLU A 38 5.49 -7.41 5.61
C GLU A 38 6.91 -7.58 5.08
N GLN A 39 7.11 -7.50 3.76
CA GLN A 39 8.44 -7.49 3.15
C GLN A 39 9.28 -6.33 3.68
N LYS A 40 8.70 -5.12 3.80
CA LYS A 40 9.41 -3.97 4.37
C LYS A 40 9.79 -4.14 5.83
N ILE A 41 8.96 -4.84 6.61
CA ILE A 41 9.33 -5.21 7.99
C ILE A 41 10.48 -6.23 7.99
N LYS A 42 10.43 -7.25 7.12
CA LYS A 42 11.50 -8.25 6.98
C LYS A 42 12.84 -7.63 6.55
N GLU A 43 12.81 -6.57 5.75
CA GLU A 43 13.98 -5.76 5.38
C GLU A 43 14.56 -4.94 6.57
N GLY A 44 13.97 -5.02 7.77
CA GLY A 44 14.45 -4.34 8.98
C GLY A 44 13.81 -2.98 9.24
N LYS A 45 12.79 -2.57 8.48
CA LYS A 45 12.09 -1.30 8.73
C LYS A 45 11.11 -1.46 9.90
N ASN A 46 11.02 -0.42 10.72
CA ASN A 46 9.98 -0.37 11.74
C ASN A 46 8.58 -0.17 11.11
N LYS A 47 7.51 -0.47 11.86
CA LYS A 47 6.13 -0.42 11.34
C LYS A 47 5.76 0.96 10.76
N PRO A 48 6.05 2.11 11.41
CA PRO A 48 5.79 3.43 10.83
C PRO A 48 6.53 3.67 9.49
N GLN A 49 7.80 3.28 9.40
CA GLN A 49 8.60 3.39 8.17
C GLN A 49 8.05 2.51 7.05
N ALA A 50 7.61 1.29 7.37
CA ALA A 50 6.97 0.40 6.41
C ALA A 50 5.65 1.00 5.89
N LEU A 51 4.82 1.58 6.77
CA LEU A 51 3.60 2.31 6.36
C LEU A 51 3.91 3.50 5.45
N ILE A 52 4.97 4.27 5.73
CA ILE A 52 5.42 5.35 4.86
C ILE A 52 5.82 4.81 3.48
N CYS A 53 6.45 3.64 3.38
CA CYS A 53 6.77 3.02 2.10
C CYS A 53 5.51 2.66 1.29
N VAL A 54 4.48 2.12 1.96
CA VAL A 54 3.18 1.86 1.34
C VAL A 54 2.52 3.16 0.88
N ALA A 55 2.47 4.18 1.73
CA ALA A 55 1.90 5.49 1.39
C ALA A 55 2.55 6.11 0.15
N ARG A 56 3.89 6.05 0.04
CA ARG A 56 4.61 6.54 -1.16
C ARG A 56 4.24 5.76 -2.42
N THR A 57 4.03 4.46 -2.30
CA THR A 57 3.59 3.59 -3.41
C THR A 57 2.18 3.98 -3.86
N LEU A 58 1.27 4.19 -2.91
CA LEU A 58 -0.10 4.64 -3.18
C LEU A 58 -0.14 6.00 -3.88
N VAL A 59 0.64 6.97 -3.40
CA VAL A 59 0.74 8.30 -4.04
C VAL A 59 1.21 8.17 -5.49
N ARG A 60 2.19 7.29 -5.77
CA ARG A 60 2.70 7.07 -7.12
C ARG A 60 1.65 6.43 -8.03
N LEU A 61 0.87 5.48 -7.53
CA LEU A 61 -0.25 4.88 -8.26
C LEU A 61 -1.34 5.91 -8.54
N ILE A 62 -1.78 6.66 -7.53
CA ILE A 62 -2.80 7.71 -7.67
C ILE A 62 -2.37 8.77 -8.69
N TYR A 63 -1.15 9.26 -8.57
CA TYR A 63 -0.59 10.21 -9.53
C TYR A 63 -0.55 9.63 -10.95
N GLY A 64 -0.13 8.37 -11.09
CA GLY A 64 -0.15 7.65 -12.35
C GLY A 64 -1.55 7.64 -12.97
N MET A 65 -2.56 7.19 -12.23
CA MET A 65 -3.95 7.13 -12.67
C MET A 65 -4.49 8.51 -13.08
N MET A 66 -4.24 9.54 -12.27
CA MET A 66 -4.68 10.90 -12.56
C MET A 66 -4.01 11.45 -13.84
N LYS A 67 -2.74 11.13 -14.05
CA LYS A 67 -1.97 11.60 -15.21
C LYS A 67 -2.40 10.92 -16.51
N THR A 68 -2.60 9.60 -16.48
CA THR A 68 -3.00 8.81 -17.65
C THR A 68 -4.51 8.80 -17.88
N LYS A 69 -5.30 9.35 -16.93
CA LYS A 69 -6.77 9.29 -16.91
C LYS A 69 -7.28 7.85 -17.02
N THR A 70 -6.56 6.91 -16.42
CA THR A 70 -6.92 5.49 -16.43
C THR A 70 -7.62 5.12 -15.13
N GLU A 71 -8.59 4.23 -15.23
CA GLU A 71 -9.30 3.69 -14.06
C GLU A 71 -8.38 2.86 -13.16
N TYR A 72 -8.71 2.83 -11.86
CA TYR A 72 -8.05 1.94 -10.92
C TYR A 72 -8.36 0.48 -11.26
N ARG A 73 -7.30 -0.31 -11.44
CA ARG A 73 -7.38 -1.77 -11.53
C ARG A 73 -6.77 -2.36 -10.28
N PRO A 74 -7.52 -3.14 -9.47
CA PRO A 74 -6.94 -3.86 -8.35
C PRO A 74 -5.74 -4.68 -8.83
N TYR A 75 -4.63 -4.64 -8.09
CA TYR A 75 -3.55 -5.59 -8.31
C TYR A 75 -4.04 -6.97 -7.90
N GLU A 76 -4.50 -7.74 -8.88
CA GLU A 76 -4.74 -9.16 -8.74
C GLU A 76 -3.39 -9.86 -8.75
N LYS A 77 -3.11 -10.66 -7.70
CA LYS A 77 -2.06 -11.67 -7.82
C LYS A 77 -2.53 -12.60 -8.93
N LYS A 78 -1.76 -12.71 -10.01
CA LYS A 78 -1.89 -13.88 -10.89
C LYS A 78 -1.61 -15.07 -10.00
N GLU A 79 -2.62 -15.90 -9.77
CA GLU A 79 -2.37 -17.23 -9.23
C GLU A 79 -1.41 -17.89 -10.21
N GLU A 80 -0.18 -18.20 -9.78
CA GLU A 80 0.65 -19.14 -10.51
C GLU A 80 -0.12 -20.45 -10.45
N GLU A 81 -0.85 -20.76 -11.53
CA GLU A 81 -1.40 -22.08 -11.78
C GLU A 81 -0.23 -23.06 -11.69
N GLY A 82 -0.15 -23.75 -10.55
CA GLY A 82 0.72 -24.90 -10.37
C GLY A 82 0.39 -25.88 -11.46
N THR A 83 1.28 -25.97 -12.45
CA THR A 83 1.26 -27.06 -13.42
C THR A 83 1.57 -28.31 -12.63
N ASN A 84 0.58 -29.20 -12.60
CA ASN A 84 0.65 -30.55 -12.07
C ASN A 84 1.69 -31.38 -12.81
#